data_AF-A0A1X1T8N7-F1
#
_entry.id   AF-A0A1X1T8N7-F1
#
_cell.length_a   1.000
_cell.length_b   1.000
_cell.length_c   1.000
_cell.angle_alpha   90.00
_cell.angle_beta   90.00
_cell.angle_gamma   90.00
#
_symmetry.space_group_name_H-M   'P 1'
#
loop_
_entity.id
_entity.type
_entity.pdbx_description
1 polymer ?
#
loop_
_entity_poly.entity_id
_entity_poly.type
_entity_poly.pdbx_seq_one_letter_code
_entity_poly.pdbx_strand_id
1 'polypeptide(L)'
;MGHHTRPALAAVRRGRPPLGEDAPIAAKVRLVCPAALGAVKCPLKPESLNTETVGIPLAQPDWAAHDLACCAKSSTTVTLTADQLRLAQWDLVPGSWEHTLYFEAARALTEQRFSQLKSKYIAGLDELTTGPRRTPMIKIAIALAAVTANIRAQQDHHHRSSRRRESIDIRMRQLTADLGHPPARIPPRS
;
A
#
# COMPACT_ATOMS: atom_id res chain seq x y z
N MET A 1 12.11 -5.26 -8.48
CA MET A 1 12.44 -4.78 -7.12
C MET A 1 11.23 -4.08 -6.55
N GLY A 2 10.96 -4.16 -5.25
CA GLY A 2 9.84 -3.47 -4.62
C GLY A 2 10.23 -2.06 -4.14
N HIS A 3 9.30 -1.12 -4.21
CA HIS A 3 9.44 0.19 -3.59
C HIS A 3 8.92 0.12 -2.16
N HIS A 4 9.77 0.45 -1.19
CA HIS A 4 9.36 0.51 0.22
C HIS A 4 9.08 1.94 0.67
N THR A 5 9.64 2.95 -0.01
CA THR A 5 9.46 4.35 0.37
C THR A 5 9.30 5.24 -0.85
N ARG A 6 8.57 6.34 -0.69
CA ARG A 6 8.56 7.45 -1.67
C ARG A 6 9.99 8.01 -1.84
N PRO A 7 10.34 8.54 -3.02
CA PRO A 7 11.63 9.19 -3.22
C PRO A 7 11.75 10.41 -2.29
N ALA A 8 12.95 10.62 -1.75
CA ALA A 8 13.28 11.77 -0.92
C ALA A 8 14.45 12.53 -1.55
N LEU A 9 14.40 13.86 -1.46
CA LEU A 9 15.54 14.70 -1.85
C LEU A 9 16.63 14.60 -0.77
N ALA A 10 17.82 14.19 -1.18
CA ALA A 10 18.95 14.06 -0.27
C ALA A 10 20.27 14.37 -0.98
N ALA A 11 21.24 14.88 -0.21
CA ALA A 11 22.59 15.14 -0.70
C ALA A 11 23.25 13.86 -1.25
N VAL A 12 23.74 13.91 -2.48
CA VAL A 12 24.54 12.85 -3.11
C VAL A 12 25.97 13.00 -2.61
N ARG A 13 26.35 12.15 -1.66
CA ARG A 13 27.70 12.13 -1.08
C ARG A 13 28.43 10.88 -1.54
N ARG A 14 29.55 11.05 -2.24
CA ARG A 14 30.59 10.02 -2.41
C ARG A 14 31.81 10.45 -1.60
N GLY A 15 31.67 10.46 -0.28
CA GLY A 15 32.70 10.96 0.64
C GLY A 15 32.45 12.36 1.19
N ARG A 16 33.48 12.96 1.80
CA ARG A 16 33.45 14.31 2.38
C ARG A 16 33.53 15.35 1.24
N PRO A 17 32.61 16.33 1.17
CA PRO A 17 32.71 17.40 0.19
C PRO A 17 33.95 18.27 0.47
N PRO A 18 34.56 18.86 -0.57
CA PRO A 18 35.61 19.84 -0.38
C PRO A 18 35.10 21.06 0.41
N LEU A 19 36.01 21.75 1.08
CA LEU A 19 35.67 22.87 1.95
C LEU A 19 35.03 24.01 1.13
N GLY A 20 33.80 24.37 1.47
CA GLY A 20 33.06 25.46 0.80
C GLY A 20 32.12 25.02 -0.32
N GLU A 21 32.05 23.72 -0.65
CA GLU A 21 31.08 23.20 -1.62
C GLU A 21 29.95 22.43 -0.93
N ASP A 22 28.72 22.77 -1.32
CA ASP A 22 27.55 21.98 -0.94
C ASP A 22 27.41 20.74 -1.82
N ALA A 23 27.08 19.62 -1.20
CA ALA A 23 26.86 18.38 -1.93
C ALA A 23 25.59 18.51 -2.81
N PRO A 24 25.64 18.06 -4.08
CA PRO A 24 24.49 18.17 -4.97
C PRO A 24 23.30 17.38 -4.41
N ILE A 25 22.12 17.98 -4.44
CA ILE A 25 20.88 17.35 -3.97
C ILE A 25 20.27 16.56 -5.12
N ALA A 26 19.92 15.31 -4.89
CA ALA A 26 19.19 14.49 -5.86
C ALA A 26 18.10 13.66 -5.20
N ALA A 27 17.13 13.23 -6.00
CA ALA A 27 16.10 12.29 -5.57
C ALA A 27 16.73 10.91 -5.35
N LYS A 28 16.54 10.35 -4.15
CA LYS A 28 16.95 9.00 -3.80
C LYS A 28 15.74 8.16 -3.47
N VAL A 29 15.76 6.91 -3.92
CA VAL A 29 14.73 5.92 -3.61
C VAL A 29 15.37 4.70 -2.96
N ARG A 30 14.71 4.18 -1.92
CA ARG A 30 15.08 2.91 -1.31
C ARG A 30 14.35 1.78 -2.02
N LEU A 31 15.11 0.94 -2.69
CA LEU A 31 14.63 -0.28 -3.33
C LEU A 31 14.85 -1.46 -2.40
N VAL A 32 13.88 -2.35 -2.33
CA VAL A 32 13.93 -3.54 -1.49
C VAL A 32 13.85 -4.79 -2.35
N CYS A 33 14.60 -5.80 -1.94
CA CYS A 33 14.60 -7.12 -2.56
C CYS A 33 13.17 -7.69 -2.52
N PRO A 34 12.59 -8.13 -3.65
CA PRO A 34 11.25 -8.74 -3.68
C PRO A 34 11.13 -9.96 -2.77
N ALA A 35 12.21 -10.73 -2.61
CA ALA A 35 12.24 -11.89 -1.73
C ALA A 35 12.18 -11.50 -0.25
N ALA A 36 12.85 -10.40 0.13
CA ALA A 36 12.74 -9.84 1.49
C ALA A 36 11.35 -9.26 1.78
N LEU A 37 10.59 -8.88 0.76
CA LEU A 37 9.19 -8.45 0.89
C LEU A 37 8.19 -9.62 0.85
N GLY A 38 8.66 -10.87 0.67
CA GLY A 38 7.80 -12.04 0.55
C GLY A 38 6.99 -12.10 -0.76
N ALA A 39 7.39 -11.34 -1.79
CA ALA A 39 6.71 -11.34 -3.09
C ALA A 39 7.18 -12.47 -4.02
N VAL A 40 8.36 -13.04 -3.75
CA VAL A 40 9.03 -14.07 -4.56
C VAL A 40 9.82 -14.99 -3.64
N LYS A 41 9.83 -16.30 -3.90
CA LYS A 41 10.72 -17.27 -3.23
C LYS A 41 12.09 -17.22 -3.92
N CYS A 42 13.17 -17.00 -3.18
CA CYS A 42 14.52 -16.87 -3.78
C CYS A 42 15.57 -17.64 -2.98
N PRO A 43 16.42 -18.47 -3.63
CA PRO A 43 17.47 -19.24 -2.94
C PRO A 43 18.53 -18.34 -2.30
N LEU A 44 18.76 -17.14 -2.85
CA LEU A 44 19.70 -16.16 -2.28
C LEU A 44 19.19 -15.49 -0.99
N LYS A 45 17.94 -15.73 -0.60
CA LYS A 45 17.31 -15.26 0.64
C LYS A 45 16.53 -16.42 1.28
N PRO A 46 17.16 -17.26 2.11
CA PRO A 46 16.55 -18.50 2.60
C PRO A 46 15.27 -18.25 3.41
N GLU A 47 15.18 -17.12 4.11
CA GLU A 47 13.97 -16.68 4.83
C GLU A 47 12.73 -16.60 3.92
N SER A 48 12.90 -16.28 2.64
CA SER A 48 11.80 -16.18 1.67
C SER A 48 11.25 -17.54 1.23
N LEU A 49 12.02 -18.62 1.38
CA LEU A 49 11.62 -19.98 0.98
C LEU A 49 10.59 -20.56 1.95
N ASN A 50 10.72 -20.22 3.24
CA ASN A 50 9.90 -20.71 4.34
C ASN A 50 8.58 -19.92 4.48
N THR A 51 7.87 -19.75 3.37
CA THR A 51 6.58 -19.06 3.35
C THR A 51 5.46 -20.05 3.02
N GLU A 52 4.44 -20.10 3.90
CA GLU A 52 3.20 -20.89 3.73
C GLU A 52 2.28 -20.31 2.64
N THR A 53 2.61 -19.13 2.11
CA THR A 53 1.82 -18.45 1.10
C THR A 53 1.88 -19.19 -0.24
N VAL A 54 0.73 -19.71 -0.66
CA VAL A 54 0.56 -20.44 -1.92
C VAL A 54 0.53 -19.47 -3.11
N GLY A 55 1.21 -19.85 -4.21
CA GLY A 55 1.20 -19.11 -5.47
C GLY A 55 2.28 -18.03 -5.62
N ILE A 56 3.27 -17.97 -4.72
CA ILE A 56 4.44 -17.11 -4.87
C ILE A 56 5.41 -17.75 -5.89
N PRO A 57 5.85 -17.04 -6.95
CA PRO A 57 6.80 -17.58 -7.92
C PRO A 57 8.18 -17.82 -7.28
N LEU A 58 8.88 -18.85 -7.77
CA LEU A 58 10.27 -19.15 -7.41
C LEU A 58 11.21 -18.44 -8.41
N ALA A 59 12.06 -17.55 -7.91
CA ALA A 59 13.14 -16.96 -8.69
C ALA A 59 14.33 -17.92 -8.79
N GLN A 60 14.92 -18.00 -9.98
CA GLN A 60 16.14 -18.76 -10.27
C GLN A 60 17.22 -17.79 -10.77
N PRO A 61 17.87 -17.04 -9.86
CA PRO A 61 18.96 -16.14 -10.25
C PRO A 61 20.18 -16.95 -10.71
N ASP A 62 20.81 -16.50 -11.78
CA ASP A 62 22.06 -17.02 -12.35
C ASP A 62 23.32 -16.37 -11.74
N TRP A 63 23.15 -15.34 -10.90
CA TRP A 63 24.22 -14.63 -10.20
C TRP A 63 24.34 -15.03 -8.72
N ALA A 64 25.48 -14.71 -8.11
CA ALA A 64 25.72 -14.91 -6.68
C ALA A 64 25.17 -13.75 -5.82
N ALA A 65 24.87 -14.01 -4.55
CA ALA A 65 24.27 -13.01 -3.66
C ALA A 65 25.12 -11.75 -3.44
N HIS A 66 26.45 -11.85 -3.61
CA HIS A 66 27.38 -10.74 -3.45
C HIS A 66 27.50 -9.84 -4.69
N ASP A 67 27.05 -10.31 -5.85
CA ASP A 67 27.13 -9.56 -7.11
C ASP A 67 26.18 -8.36 -7.10
N LEU A 68 25.06 -8.47 -6.38
CA LEU A 68 24.05 -7.44 -6.29
C LEU A 68 23.84 -6.98 -4.84
N ALA A 69 23.98 -5.66 -4.63
CA ALA A 69 23.82 -5.05 -3.31
C ALA A 69 22.43 -5.31 -2.68
N CYS A 70 21.38 -5.45 -3.49
CA CYS A 70 20.04 -5.76 -3.00
C CYS A 70 19.91 -7.21 -2.49
N CYS A 71 20.66 -8.15 -3.06
CA CYS A 71 20.72 -9.55 -2.61
C CYS A 71 21.52 -9.66 -1.31
N ALA A 72 22.62 -8.92 -1.18
CA ALA A 72 23.39 -8.88 0.07
C ALA A 72 22.62 -8.20 1.22
N LYS A 73 22.20 -6.94 1.04
CA LYS A 73 21.71 -6.07 2.13
C LYS A 73 20.19 -5.99 2.25
N SER A 74 19.44 -6.78 1.46
CA SER A 74 17.97 -6.78 1.36
C SER A 74 17.34 -5.47 0.88
N SER A 75 18.02 -4.33 1.02
CA SER A 75 17.62 -3.03 0.52
C SER A 75 18.82 -2.24 0.05
N THR A 76 18.63 -1.41 -0.98
CA THR A 76 19.66 -0.52 -1.51
C THR A 76 19.04 0.83 -1.83
N THR A 77 19.79 1.90 -1.60
CA THR A 77 19.35 3.26 -1.92
C THR A 77 19.98 3.65 -3.25
N VAL A 78 19.15 3.97 -4.23
CA VAL A 78 19.56 4.37 -5.57
C VAL A 78 19.29 5.85 -5.76
N THR A 79 20.26 6.56 -6.31
CA THR A 79 20.07 7.95 -6.77
C THR A 79 19.48 7.91 -8.17
N LEU A 80 18.37 8.61 -8.37
CA LEU A 80 17.69 8.67 -9.65
C LEU A 80 18.34 9.70 -10.57
N THR A 81 18.44 9.37 -11.85
CA THR A 81 18.77 10.34 -12.90
C THR A 81 17.58 11.27 -13.17
N ALA A 82 17.81 12.40 -13.84
CA ALA A 82 16.76 13.36 -14.17
C ALA A 82 15.65 12.72 -15.02
N ASP A 83 16.00 11.89 -16.01
CA ASP A 83 15.02 11.17 -16.83
C ASP A 83 14.24 10.11 -16.05
N GLN A 84 14.91 9.36 -15.17
CA GLN A 84 14.23 8.41 -14.29
C GLN A 84 13.25 9.12 -13.35
N LEU A 85 13.62 10.29 -12.82
CA LEU A 85 12.74 11.08 -11.97
C LEU A 85 11.53 11.62 -12.76
N ARG A 86 11.75 12.09 -13.99
CA ARG A 86 10.72 12.64 -14.87
C ARG A 86 9.70 11.58 -15.31
N LEU A 87 10.15 10.35 -15.57
CA LEU A 87 9.31 9.25 -16.04
C LEU A 87 8.70 8.43 -14.90
N ALA A 88 9.21 8.57 -13.67
CA ALA A 88 8.74 7.75 -12.57
C ALA A 88 7.33 8.11 -12.11
N GLN A 89 6.51 7.08 -11.95
CA GLN A 89 5.18 7.16 -11.37
C GLN A 89 5.18 6.45 -10.02
N TRP A 90 5.23 7.25 -8.95
CA TRP A 90 5.37 6.76 -7.58
C TRP A 90 4.05 6.43 -6.90
N ASP A 91 2.95 6.89 -7.47
CA ASP A 91 1.60 6.62 -7.00
C ASP A 91 0.80 5.87 -8.06
N LEU A 92 -0.41 5.46 -7.68
CA LEU A 92 -1.38 4.92 -8.61
C LEU A 92 -1.61 5.93 -9.73
N VAL A 93 -1.39 5.48 -10.96
CA VAL A 93 -1.45 6.32 -12.14
C VAL A 93 -2.92 6.49 -12.51
N PRO A 94 -3.45 7.72 -12.60
CA PRO A 94 -4.82 7.92 -13.03
C PRO A 94 -5.08 7.21 -14.38
N GLY A 95 -6.12 6.39 -14.42
CA GLY A 95 -6.46 5.58 -15.60
C GLY A 95 -5.81 4.20 -15.65
N SER A 96 -4.85 3.88 -14.77
CA SER A 96 -4.36 2.51 -14.62
C SER A 96 -5.40 1.63 -13.92
N TRP A 97 -5.32 0.32 -14.15
CA TRP A 97 -6.23 -0.62 -13.50
C TRP A 97 -6.01 -0.63 -11.97
N GLU A 98 -4.78 -0.46 -11.50
CA GLU A 98 -4.43 -0.41 -10.09
C GLU A 98 -5.13 0.79 -9.42
N HIS A 99 -5.09 1.95 -10.08
CA HIS A 99 -5.77 3.16 -9.63
C HIS A 99 -7.27 2.93 -9.52
N THR A 100 -7.89 2.43 -10.58
CA THR A 100 -9.34 2.21 -10.63
C THR A 100 -9.80 1.23 -9.55
N LEU A 101 -9.15 0.08 -9.43
CA LEU A 101 -9.52 -0.94 -8.44
C LEU A 101 -9.35 -0.44 -7.00
N TYR A 102 -8.24 0.24 -6.71
CA TYR A 102 -7.97 0.72 -5.36
C TYR A 102 -8.93 1.86 -4.96
N PHE A 103 -9.10 2.86 -5.82
CA PHE A 103 -9.96 4.01 -5.51
C PHE A 103 -11.43 3.60 -5.39
N GLU A 104 -11.87 2.64 -6.20
CA GLU A 104 -13.21 2.11 -6.06
C GLU A 104 -13.39 1.32 -4.77
N ALA A 105 -12.42 0.48 -4.39
CA ALA A 105 -12.46 -0.23 -3.11
C ALA A 105 -12.48 0.75 -1.92
N ALA A 106 -11.65 1.79 -1.97
CA ALA A 106 -11.63 2.85 -0.96
C ALA A 106 -12.95 3.62 -0.91
N ARG A 107 -13.50 4.01 -2.07
CA ARG A 107 -14.79 4.68 -2.19
C ARG A 107 -15.92 3.83 -1.61
N ALA A 108 -16.01 2.56 -2.01
CA ALA A 108 -17.04 1.64 -1.53
C ALA A 108 -16.99 1.48 -0.01
N LEU A 109 -15.78 1.42 0.56
CA LEU A 109 -15.60 1.39 2.01
C LEU A 109 -16.07 2.69 2.67
N THR A 110 -15.71 3.85 2.13
CA THR A 110 -16.16 5.15 2.64
C THR A 110 -17.67 5.31 2.55
N GLU A 111 -18.28 4.96 1.42
CA GLU A 111 -19.73 4.97 1.21
C GLU A 111 -20.45 4.02 2.17
N GLN A 112 -19.92 2.81 2.39
CA GLN A 112 -20.45 1.88 3.37
C GLN A 112 -20.49 2.51 4.78
N ARG A 113 -19.42 3.21 5.19
CA ARG A 113 -19.37 3.89 6.49
C ARG A 113 -20.36 5.05 6.57
N PHE A 114 -20.46 5.86 5.53
CA PHE A 114 -21.46 6.93 5.48
C PHE A 114 -22.89 6.39 5.46
N SER A 115 -23.14 5.26 4.80
CA SER A 115 -24.45 4.60 4.83
C SER A 115 -24.80 4.11 6.23
N GLN A 116 -23.82 3.62 7.00
CA GLN A 116 -24.03 3.26 8.41
C GLN A 116 -24.32 4.48 9.27
N LEU A 117 -23.60 5.59 9.07
CA LEU A 117 -23.83 6.86 9.77
C LEU A 117 -25.19 7.49 9.45
N LYS A 118 -25.66 7.35 8.22
CA LYS A 118 -26.98 7.85 7.78
C LYS A 118 -28.13 6.93 8.19
N SER A 119 -27.84 5.68 8.54
CA SER A 119 -28.88 4.73 8.92
C SER A 119 -29.55 5.17 10.23
N LYS A 120 -30.87 5.38 10.15
CA LYS A 120 -31.72 5.72 11.30
C LYS A 120 -31.55 4.74 12.46
N TYR A 121 -31.46 3.45 12.15
CA TYR A 121 -31.35 2.38 13.15
C TYR A 121 -29.96 2.28 13.79
N ILE A 122 -28.93 2.86 13.18
CA ILE A 122 -27.55 2.76 13.67
C ILE A 122 -27.12 4.05 14.39
N ALA A 123 -27.43 5.22 13.82
CA ALA A 123 -26.95 6.49 14.36
C ALA A 123 -28.04 7.34 15.04
N GLY A 124 -29.33 7.07 14.81
CA GLY A 124 -30.44 7.77 15.49
C GLY A 124 -30.50 9.29 15.27
N LEU A 125 -29.81 9.83 14.25
CA LEU A 125 -29.64 11.27 14.05
C LEU A 125 -30.93 12.01 13.60
N ASP A 126 -31.94 11.27 13.15
CA ASP A 126 -33.21 11.80 12.65
C ASP A 126 -34.04 12.51 13.74
N GLU A 127 -33.82 12.16 15.01
CA GLU A 127 -34.60 12.70 16.15
C GLU A 127 -34.01 14.02 16.69
N LEU A 128 -32.84 14.45 16.20
CA LEU A 128 -32.11 15.65 16.65
C LEU A 128 -32.41 16.87 15.75
N THR A 129 -33.69 17.19 15.56
CA THR A 129 -34.12 18.27 14.64
C THR A 129 -34.05 19.67 15.25
N THR A 130 -34.29 19.85 16.56
CA THR A 130 -34.32 21.17 17.22
C THR A 130 -33.67 21.17 18.63
N GLY A 131 -33.21 22.35 19.09
CA GLY A 131 -32.78 22.59 20.47
C GLY A 131 -31.31 23.07 20.65
N PRO A 132 -30.98 23.76 21.76
CA PRO A 132 -29.66 24.34 22.02
C PRO A 132 -28.56 23.28 22.24
N ARG A 133 -28.93 22.04 22.56
CA ARG A 133 -28.02 20.89 22.71
C ARG A 133 -27.88 20.06 21.43
N ARG A 134 -28.54 20.43 20.33
CA ARG A 134 -28.50 19.69 19.05
C ARG A 134 -27.09 19.52 18.52
N THR A 135 -26.38 20.63 18.32
CA THR A 135 -25.02 20.63 17.76
C THR A 135 -24.02 19.81 18.59
N PRO A 136 -23.94 19.95 19.94
CA PRO A 136 -23.06 19.10 20.73
C PRO A 136 -23.50 17.63 20.72
N MET A 137 -24.79 17.31 20.74
CA MET A 137 -25.26 15.91 20.68
C MET A 137 -24.97 15.25 19.33
N ILE A 138 -25.12 15.96 18.21
CA ILE A 138 -24.74 15.46 16.88
C ILE A 138 -23.23 15.19 16.83
N LYS A 139 -22.39 16.07 17.38
CA LYS A 139 -20.94 15.86 17.44
C LYS A 139 -20.58 14.61 18.26
N ILE A 140 -21.22 14.43 19.42
CA ILE A 140 -21.03 13.25 20.27
C ILE A 140 -21.50 11.97 19.55
N ALA A 141 -22.66 12.01 18.90
CA ALA A 141 -23.21 10.88 18.15
C ALA A 141 -22.31 10.48 16.97
N ILE A 142 -21.79 11.45 16.21
CA ILE A 142 -20.82 11.20 15.13
C ILE A 142 -19.52 10.61 15.70
N ALA A 143 -19.02 11.16 16.81
CA ALA A 143 -17.82 10.64 17.47
C ALA A 143 -18.00 9.19 17.94
N LEU A 144 -19.11 8.88 18.60
CA LEU A 144 -19.47 7.51 19.03
C LEU A 144 -19.68 6.57 17.84
N ALA A 145 -20.30 7.04 16.77
CA ALA A 145 -20.48 6.25 15.56
C ALA A 145 -19.15 5.96 14.85
N ALA A 146 -18.21 6.91 14.82
CA ALA A 146 -16.85 6.68 14.33
C ALA A 146 -16.09 5.68 15.21
N VAL A 147 -16.18 5.80 16.54
CA VAL A 147 -15.57 4.86 17.49
C VAL A 147 -16.15 3.46 17.33
N THR A 148 -17.46 3.30 17.28
CA THR A 148 -18.13 1.99 17.11
C THR A 148 -17.86 1.38 15.75
N ALA A 149 -17.83 2.18 14.68
CA ALA A 149 -17.44 1.72 13.35
C ALA A 149 -15.99 1.22 13.33
N ASN A 150 -15.07 1.90 14.02
CA ASN A 150 -13.67 1.48 14.17
C ASN A 150 -13.53 0.21 14.99
N ILE A 151 -14.21 0.11 16.15
CA ILE A 151 -14.21 -1.10 16.98
C ILE A 151 -14.75 -2.29 16.17
N ARG A 152 -15.89 -2.12 15.49
CA ARG A 152 -16.43 -3.16 14.61
C ARG A 152 -15.48 -3.49 13.47
N ALA A 153 -14.80 -2.50 12.88
CA ALA A 153 -13.81 -2.75 11.83
C ALA A 153 -12.62 -3.57 12.34
N GLN A 154 -12.13 -3.29 13.55
CA GLN A 154 -11.05 -4.05 14.18
C GLN A 154 -11.49 -5.47 14.53
N GLN A 155 -12.66 -5.63 15.16
CA GLN A 155 -13.23 -6.93 15.48
C GLN A 155 -13.51 -7.76 14.21
N ASP A 156 -14.13 -7.15 13.20
CA ASP A 156 -14.35 -7.77 11.90
C ASP A 156 -13.04 -8.09 11.19
N HIS A 157 -12.00 -7.27 11.31
CA HIS A 157 -10.69 -7.57 10.73
C HIS A 157 -10.08 -8.84 11.34
N HIS A 158 -10.14 -8.97 12.67
CA HIS A 158 -9.69 -10.16 13.39
C HIS A 158 -10.52 -11.41 13.02
N HIS A 159 -11.84 -11.29 12.86
CA HIS A 159 -12.71 -12.41 12.51
C HIS A 159 -12.75 -12.75 11.01
N ARG A 160 -12.53 -11.78 10.11
CA ARG A 160 -12.66 -11.92 8.64
C ARG A 160 -11.34 -12.05 7.89
N SER A 161 -10.20 -11.97 8.58
CA SER A 161 -8.89 -12.37 8.04
C SER A 161 -8.93 -13.74 7.33
N SER A 162 -9.81 -14.65 7.77
CA SER A 162 -10.01 -15.97 7.15
C SER A 162 -11.04 -16.02 6.00
N ARG A 163 -11.84 -14.97 5.75
CA ARG A 163 -13.10 -15.10 4.96
C ARG A 163 -13.40 -14.02 3.91
N ARG A 164 -12.66 -12.91 3.82
CA ARG A 164 -12.98 -11.84 2.86
C ARG A 164 -12.41 -12.14 1.47
N ARG A 165 -13.23 -12.73 0.59
CA ARG A 165 -12.83 -13.28 -0.72
C ARG A 165 -13.62 -12.78 -1.95
N GLU A 166 -14.40 -11.70 -1.83
CA GLU A 166 -15.44 -11.45 -2.85
C GLU A 166 -15.19 -10.23 -3.74
N SER A 167 -15.29 -8.98 -3.28
CA SER A 167 -15.33 -7.85 -4.23
C SER A 167 -14.03 -7.61 -5.01
N ILE A 168 -12.89 -7.57 -4.30
CA ILE A 168 -11.58 -7.37 -4.95
C ILE A 168 -11.21 -8.60 -5.78
N ASP A 169 -11.44 -9.81 -5.25
CA ASP A 169 -11.10 -11.05 -5.94
C ASP A 169 -11.95 -11.26 -7.20
N ILE A 170 -13.21 -10.84 -7.20
CA ILE A 170 -14.07 -10.84 -8.39
C ILE A 170 -13.52 -9.86 -9.43
N ARG A 171 -13.17 -8.64 -9.03
CA ARG A 171 -12.58 -7.66 -9.96
C ARG A 171 -11.22 -8.08 -10.49
N MET A 172 -10.38 -8.71 -9.67
CA MET A 172 -9.10 -9.27 -10.10
C MET A 172 -9.31 -10.45 -11.08
N ARG A 173 -10.35 -11.26 -10.89
CA ARG A 173 -10.75 -12.31 -11.84
C ARG A 173 -11.23 -11.75 -13.17
N GLN A 174 -12.07 -10.71 -13.14
CA GLN A 174 -12.51 -10.00 -14.35
C GLN A 174 -11.31 -9.42 -15.11
N LEU A 175 -10.42 -8.74 -14.39
CA LEU A 175 -9.19 -8.20 -14.97
C LEU A 175 -8.29 -9.30 -15.56
N THR A 176 -8.21 -10.46 -14.92
CA THR A 176 -7.46 -11.61 -15.45
C THR A 176 -8.07 -12.13 -16.76
N ALA A 177 -9.40 -12.16 -16.86
CA ALA A 177 -10.09 -12.54 -18.09
C ALA A 177 -9.85 -11.53 -19.21
N ASP A 178 -9.86 -10.23 -18.89
CA ASP A 178 -9.63 -9.15 -19.86
C ASP A 178 -8.18 -9.10 -20.36
N LEU A 179 -7.20 -9.36 -19.48
CA LEU A 179 -5.77 -9.33 -19.81
C LEU A 179 -5.27 -10.64 -20.45
N GLY A 180 -5.99 -11.75 -20.27
CA GLY A 180 -5.54 -13.09 -20.69
C GLY A 180 -4.39 -13.66 -19.85
N HIS A 181 -3.96 -12.97 -18.80
CA HIS A 181 -2.93 -13.41 -17.85
C HIS A 181 -3.21 -12.82 -16.45
N PRO A 182 -2.68 -13.42 -15.37
CA PRO A 182 -2.85 -12.86 -14.03
C PRO A 182 -2.22 -11.45 -13.95
N PRO A 183 -2.93 -10.44 -13.44
CA PRO A 183 -2.39 -9.10 -13.25
C PRO A 183 -1.31 -9.10 -12.17
N ALA A 184 -0.29 -8.26 -12.34
CA ALA A 184 0.77 -8.08 -11.35
C ALA A 184 0.15 -7.56 -10.04
N ARG A 185 0.37 -8.25 -8.92
CA ARG A 185 -0.18 -7.80 -7.63
C ARG A 185 0.47 -6.48 -7.22
N ILE A 186 -0.36 -5.53 -6.79
CA ILE A 186 0.10 -4.29 -6.18
C ILE A 186 0.95 -4.67 -4.96
N PRO A 187 2.22 -4.24 -4.88
CA PRO A 187 3.05 -4.55 -3.73
C PRO A 187 2.43 -3.93 -2.46
N PRO A 188 2.58 -4.58 -1.29
CA PRO A 188 2.09 -4.04 -0.04
C PRO A 188 2.70 -2.66 0.18
N ARG A 189 1.84 -1.65 0.38
CA ARG A 189 2.26 -0.28 0.70
C ARG A 189 2.27 -0.12 2.22
N SER A 190 3.33 0.47 2.75
CA SER A 190 3.46 0.89 4.16
C SER A 190 2.82 2.24 4.40
#